data_AF-A0A536XUU0-F1
#
_entry.id   AF-A0A536XUU0-F1
#
_cell.length_a   1.000
_cell.length_b   1.000
_cell.length_c   1.000
_cell.angle_alpha   90.00
_cell.angle_beta   90.00
_cell.angle_gamma   90.00
#
_symmetry.space_group_name_H-M   'P 1'
#
loop_
_entity.id
_entity.type
_entity.pdbx_description
1 polymer ?
#
loop_
_entity_poly.entity_id
_entity_poly.type
_entity_poly.pdbx_seq_one_letter_code
_entity_poly.pdbx_strand_id
1 'polypeptide(L)'
;MRCAALGAVLVFSNSLLAAEPSSESIRAVRVWPAQDYTRVTVESGEPLKHNLLRVRNPERLVLDLEEVDLQSVQQGFSDKVSANDPYIANLRVGLFKPGVVRVVLDLKSEVKPQIFTLAPIGEYGHRLVLDIYPIEPLDPILALLQKRELKTEPGIFGTPDEQKRGASPSIKQPQPAAPADRLVTIAVDAGHGGEDPGARGRSGTREKHVTLTIARKLKSLIDAEPNMRAMLTRDGDYFIDLGARVEKAQLVKADLFVSVHADAFIKPHVRGSSVFALSERGASSTAALWLARGENRADLIGGINTARKRDRYLEMTLNDLSLTAQVNDSLKLARAVLGELGG
;
A
#
# COMPACT_ATOMS: atom_id res chain seq x y z
N MET A 1 -21.28 52.84 -73.80
CA MET A 1 -20.97 51.63 -73.01
C MET A 1 -20.46 52.06 -71.64
N ARG A 2 -21.26 51.90 -70.58
CA ARG A 2 -20.87 52.19 -69.19
C ARG A 2 -21.17 50.94 -68.37
N CYS A 3 -20.15 50.25 -67.89
CA CYS A 3 -20.28 49.14 -66.95
C CYS A 3 -20.34 49.70 -65.52
N ALA A 4 -21.37 49.33 -64.77
CA ALA A 4 -21.46 49.54 -63.32
C ALA A 4 -21.10 48.23 -62.61
N ALA A 5 -20.13 48.28 -61.70
CA ALA A 5 -19.76 47.16 -60.85
C ALA A 5 -20.54 47.25 -59.52
N LEU A 6 -21.34 46.21 -59.22
CA LEU A 6 -21.97 46.01 -57.92
C LEU A 6 -21.05 45.11 -57.08
N GLY A 7 -20.47 45.64 -56.01
CA GLY A 7 -19.74 44.85 -55.00
C GLY A 7 -20.68 44.48 -53.85
N ALA A 8 -20.95 43.19 -53.67
CA ALA A 8 -21.67 42.67 -52.51
C ALA A 8 -20.67 42.38 -51.39
N VAL A 9 -20.84 43.01 -50.22
CA VAL A 9 -20.07 42.73 -49.00
C VAL A 9 -20.87 41.73 -48.16
N LEU A 10 -20.33 40.52 -48.03
CA LEU A 10 -20.82 39.47 -47.14
C LEU A 10 -20.21 39.66 -45.75
N VAL A 11 -21.03 40.02 -44.75
CA VAL A 11 -20.63 40.09 -43.34
C VAL A 11 -20.80 38.70 -42.72
N PHE A 12 -19.69 37.98 -42.51
CA PHE A 12 -19.68 36.76 -41.70
C PHE A 12 -19.77 37.12 -40.22
N SER A 13 -20.91 36.82 -39.60
CA SER A 13 -21.09 36.95 -38.16
C SER A 13 -20.45 35.75 -37.47
N ASN A 14 -19.22 35.91 -36.96
CA ASN A 14 -18.57 34.91 -36.10
C ASN A 14 -19.28 34.89 -34.74
N SER A 15 -20.28 34.02 -34.62
CA SER A 15 -20.83 33.64 -33.32
C SER A 15 -19.87 32.64 -32.69
N LEU A 16 -18.91 33.11 -31.90
CA LEU A 16 -18.19 32.27 -30.95
C LEU A 16 -19.21 31.82 -29.90
N LEU A 17 -19.74 30.61 -30.02
CA LEU A 17 -20.32 29.91 -28.87
C LEU A 17 -19.18 29.70 -27.88
N ALA A 18 -19.18 30.45 -26.79
CA ALA A 18 -18.43 30.07 -25.61
C ALA A 18 -19.00 28.73 -25.14
N ALA A 19 -18.19 27.68 -25.14
CA ALA A 19 -18.55 26.45 -24.46
C ALA A 19 -18.72 26.78 -22.97
N GLU A 20 -19.93 26.59 -22.44
CA GLU A 20 -20.17 26.57 -21.00
C GLU A 20 -19.15 25.57 -20.39
N PRO A 21 -18.44 25.93 -19.31
CA PRO A 21 -17.51 25.00 -18.68
C PRO A 21 -18.28 23.75 -18.24
N SER A 22 -18.02 22.63 -18.92
CA SER A 22 -18.65 21.37 -18.56
C SER A 22 -18.14 20.96 -17.18
N SER A 23 -19.06 20.85 -16.22
CA SER A 23 -18.75 20.35 -14.89
C SER A 23 -18.36 18.88 -14.99
N GLU A 24 -17.15 18.55 -14.55
CA GLU A 24 -16.63 17.18 -14.55
C GLU A 24 -17.40 16.34 -13.54
N SER A 25 -17.76 15.12 -13.95
CA SER A 25 -18.43 14.16 -13.06
C SER A 25 -17.42 13.21 -12.42
N ILE A 26 -17.49 13.05 -11.11
CA ILE A 26 -16.70 12.04 -10.42
C ILE A 26 -17.26 10.65 -10.76
N ARG A 27 -16.37 9.78 -11.26
CA ARG A 27 -16.70 8.40 -11.63
C ARG A 27 -16.78 7.49 -10.42
N ALA A 28 -15.85 7.64 -9.49
CA ALA A 28 -15.78 6.84 -8.29
C ALA A 28 -15.03 7.55 -7.16
N VAL A 29 -15.41 7.24 -5.93
CA VAL A 29 -14.64 7.58 -4.73
C VAL A 29 -14.40 6.32 -3.92
N ARG A 30 -13.16 6.13 -3.48
CA ARG A 30 -12.72 4.99 -2.70
C ARG A 30 -11.99 5.47 -1.44
N VAL A 31 -12.26 4.83 -0.32
CA VAL A 31 -11.63 5.12 0.97
C VAL A 31 -11.12 3.81 1.55
N TRP A 32 -9.83 3.77 1.87
CA TRP A 32 -9.13 2.61 2.42
C TRP A 32 -8.55 2.97 3.79
N PRO A 33 -9.29 2.73 4.89
CA PRO A 33 -8.81 3.00 6.23
C PRO A 33 -7.78 1.96 6.66
N ALA A 34 -6.66 2.41 7.21
CA ALA A 34 -5.65 1.54 7.83
C ALA A 34 -4.89 2.26 8.93
N GLN A 35 -4.31 1.50 9.86
CA GLN A 35 -3.49 2.07 10.94
C GLN A 35 -2.25 2.79 10.41
N ASP A 36 -1.69 2.36 9.28
CA ASP A 36 -0.52 3.03 8.70
C ASP A 36 -0.88 4.39 8.09
N TYR A 37 -2.03 4.46 7.41
CA TYR A 37 -2.62 5.67 6.82
C TYR A 37 -4.03 5.37 6.28
N THR A 38 -4.88 6.39 6.19
CA THR A 38 -6.12 6.30 5.41
C THR A 38 -5.88 6.87 4.01
N ARG A 39 -6.24 6.12 2.96
CA ARG A 39 -6.23 6.61 1.57
C ARG A 39 -7.61 6.99 1.11
N VAL A 40 -7.76 8.18 0.55
CA VAL A 40 -8.94 8.62 -0.20
C VAL A 40 -8.53 8.77 -1.66
N THR A 41 -9.28 8.19 -2.57
CA THR A 41 -9.05 8.28 -4.01
C THR A 41 -10.32 8.75 -4.70
N VAL A 42 -10.21 9.81 -5.48
CA VAL A 42 -11.29 10.38 -6.30
C VAL A 42 -10.92 10.16 -7.77
N GLU A 43 -11.78 9.47 -8.51
CA GLU A 43 -11.58 9.12 -9.91
C GLU A 43 -12.48 9.95 -10.83
N SER A 44 -11.91 10.46 -11.92
CA SER A 44 -12.56 11.33 -12.90
C SER A 44 -12.13 11.00 -14.33
N GLY A 45 -12.82 11.58 -15.31
CA GLY A 45 -12.44 11.52 -16.72
C GLY A 45 -11.29 12.41 -17.10
N GLU A 46 -11.15 13.56 -16.43
CA GLU A 46 -10.06 14.54 -16.63
C GLU A 46 -9.31 14.82 -15.32
N PRO A 47 -8.05 15.33 -15.36
CA PRO A 47 -7.32 15.69 -14.16
C PRO A 47 -8.05 16.74 -13.30
N LEU A 48 -8.30 16.44 -12.02
CA LEU A 48 -8.96 17.37 -11.11
C LEU A 48 -8.04 18.49 -10.62
N LYS A 49 -8.44 19.73 -10.87
CA LYS A 49 -7.90 20.90 -10.18
C LYS A 49 -8.38 20.88 -8.74
N HIS A 50 -7.45 21.06 -7.80
CA HIS A 50 -7.76 20.94 -6.40
C HIS A 50 -6.88 21.84 -5.53
N ASN A 51 -7.38 22.12 -4.32
CA ASN A 51 -6.63 22.78 -3.26
C ASN A 51 -6.84 22.04 -1.93
N LEU A 52 -5.77 21.81 -1.19
CA LEU A 52 -5.82 21.15 0.11
C LEU A 52 -5.40 22.12 1.21
N LEU A 53 -6.30 22.38 2.15
CA LEU A 53 -6.07 23.26 3.30
C LEU A 53 -6.14 22.42 4.58
N ARG A 54 -5.23 22.71 5.51
CA ARG A 54 -5.28 22.17 6.87
C ARG A 54 -5.85 23.24 7.79
N VAL A 55 -6.81 22.86 8.62
CA VAL A 55 -7.42 23.75 9.61
C VAL A 55 -7.24 23.11 10.97
N ARG A 56 -6.67 23.86 11.91
CA ARG A 56 -6.52 23.46 13.31
C ARG A 56 -7.68 24.00 14.13
N ASN A 57 -7.96 23.37 15.28
CA ASN A 57 -9.00 23.79 16.24
C ASN A 57 -10.43 23.87 15.66
N PRO A 58 -11.13 22.75 15.38
CA PRO A 58 -10.66 21.36 15.45
C PRO A 58 -9.88 20.95 14.19
N GLU A 59 -9.09 19.87 14.31
CA GLU A 59 -8.29 19.29 13.23
C GLU A 59 -9.17 18.87 12.05
N ARG A 60 -8.95 19.50 10.88
CA ARG A 60 -9.70 19.26 9.66
C ARG A 60 -8.80 19.33 8.43
N LEU A 61 -9.09 18.48 7.46
CA LEU A 61 -8.59 18.64 6.08
C LEU A 61 -9.74 19.12 5.20
N VAL A 62 -9.48 20.18 4.46
CA VAL A 62 -10.44 20.77 3.52
C VAL A 62 -9.87 20.60 2.12
N LEU A 63 -10.54 19.77 1.32
CA LEU A 63 -10.23 19.53 -0.08
C LEU A 63 -11.25 20.24 -0.95
N ASP A 64 -10.80 21.27 -1.66
CA ASP A 64 -11.60 21.96 -2.65
C ASP A 64 -11.34 21.33 -4.02
N LEU A 65 -12.41 20.97 -4.73
CA LEU A 65 -12.39 20.41 -6.08
C LEU A 65 -13.04 21.42 -7.03
N GLU A 66 -12.31 21.84 -8.04
CA GLU A 66 -12.78 22.86 -9.00
C GLU A 66 -13.34 22.21 -10.27
N GLU A 67 -14.35 22.87 -10.84
CA GLU A 67 -15.05 22.47 -12.07
C GLU A 67 -15.70 21.07 -11.96
N VAL A 68 -16.17 20.69 -10.75
CA VAL A 68 -16.78 19.37 -10.47
C VAL A 68 -18.25 19.49 -10.08
N ASP A 69 -19.06 18.51 -10.51
CA ASP A 69 -20.48 18.42 -10.15
C ASP A 69 -20.68 17.97 -8.69
N LEU A 70 -21.48 18.73 -7.92
CA LEU A 70 -21.75 18.46 -6.51
C LEU A 70 -22.40 17.09 -6.28
N GLN A 71 -23.36 16.72 -7.12
CA GLN A 71 -24.14 15.49 -6.94
C GLN A 71 -23.23 14.26 -7.06
N SER A 72 -22.33 14.24 -8.05
CA SER A 72 -21.36 13.16 -8.24
C SER A 72 -20.40 13.01 -7.04
N VAL A 73 -19.94 14.12 -6.46
CA VAL A 73 -19.05 14.10 -5.28
C VAL A 73 -19.82 13.63 -4.04
N GLN A 74 -21.02 14.16 -3.79
CA GLN A 74 -21.85 13.78 -2.65
C GLN A 74 -22.18 12.28 -2.68
N GLN A 75 -22.60 11.77 -3.84
CA GLN A 75 -22.90 10.36 -4.02
C GLN A 75 -21.64 9.49 -3.87
N GLY A 76 -20.50 9.93 -4.41
CA GLY A 76 -19.24 9.19 -4.29
C GLY A 76 -18.78 9.01 -2.85
N PHE A 77 -18.87 10.07 -2.04
CA PHE A 77 -18.44 10.07 -0.64
C PHE A 77 -19.48 9.53 0.35
N SER A 78 -20.73 9.37 -0.08
CA SER A 78 -21.81 8.81 0.75
C SER A 78 -21.39 7.44 1.30
N ASP A 79 -21.55 7.29 2.62
CA ASP A 79 -21.25 6.06 3.38
C ASP A 79 -19.80 5.53 3.27
N LYS A 80 -18.84 6.37 2.87
CA LYS A 80 -17.43 5.96 2.72
C LYS A 80 -16.60 6.04 4.01
N VAL A 81 -17.02 6.86 4.96
CA VAL A 81 -16.33 6.97 6.26
C VAL A 81 -17.04 6.11 7.27
N SER A 82 -16.35 5.06 7.73
CA SER A 82 -16.83 4.20 8.80
C SER A 82 -16.36 4.72 10.17
N ALA A 83 -17.10 4.41 11.23
CA ALA A 83 -16.69 4.73 12.60
C ALA A 83 -15.29 4.16 12.96
N ASN A 84 -14.88 3.08 12.29
CA ASN A 84 -13.63 2.37 12.51
C ASN A 84 -12.43 2.98 11.78
N ASP A 85 -12.60 4.05 10.99
CA ASP A 85 -11.47 4.76 10.38
C ASP A 85 -10.57 5.34 11.48
N PRO A 86 -9.26 5.05 11.50
CA PRO A 86 -8.37 5.52 12.58
C PRO A 86 -8.17 7.04 12.57
N TYR A 87 -8.34 7.70 11.43
CA TYR A 87 -7.97 9.10 11.25
C TYR A 87 -9.15 10.01 10.96
N ILE A 88 -10.13 9.55 10.18
CA ILE A 88 -11.29 10.36 9.78
C ILE A 88 -12.44 10.13 10.76
N ALA A 89 -12.87 11.19 11.44
CA ALA A 89 -14.03 11.17 12.33
C ALA A 89 -15.34 11.32 11.57
N ASN A 90 -15.40 12.31 10.68
CA ASN A 90 -16.58 12.60 9.85
C ASN A 90 -16.15 13.16 8.50
N LEU A 91 -17.07 13.10 7.53
CA LEU A 91 -16.87 13.67 6.20
C LEU A 91 -18.11 14.45 5.77
N ARG A 92 -17.89 15.63 5.22
CA ARG A 92 -18.94 16.53 4.74
C ARG A 92 -18.60 17.00 3.33
N VAL A 93 -19.61 17.07 2.47
CA VAL A 93 -19.49 17.57 1.10
C VAL A 93 -20.51 18.68 0.88
N GLY A 94 -20.06 19.82 0.36
CA GLY A 94 -20.95 20.93 0.04
C GLY A 94 -20.38 21.85 -1.03
N LEU A 95 -21.24 22.66 -1.64
CA LEU A 95 -20.81 23.71 -2.56
C LEU A 95 -20.14 24.84 -1.75
N PHE A 96 -18.92 25.22 -2.13
CA PHE A 96 -18.23 26.34 -1.49
C PHE A 96 -18.44 27.66 -2.24
N LYS A 97 -18.31 27.61 -3.57
CA LYS A 97 -18.58 28.71 -4.50
C LYS A 97 -19.02 28.10 -5.85
N PRO A 98 -19.60 28.89 -6.77
CA PRO A 98 -19.94 28.37 -8.10
C PRO A 98 -18.74 27.65 -8.75
N GLY A 99 -18.95 26.40 -9.17
CA GLY A 99 -17.91 25.55 -9.75
C GLY A 99 -16.88 24.98 -8.77
N VAL A 100 -17.03 25.13 -7.45
CA VAL A 100 -16.11 24.51 -6.48
C VAL A 100 -16.87 23.76 -5.38
N VAL A 101 -16.63 22.46 -5.33
CA VAL A 101 -17.14 21.54 -4.30
C VAL A 101 -16.09 21.36 -3.23
N ARG A 102 -16.49 21.55 -1.98
CA ARG A 102 -15.63 21.39 -0.80
C ARG A 102 -15.96 20.10 -0.07
N VAL A 103 -14.93 19.29 0.11
CA VAL A 103 -14.94 18.09 0.95
C VAL A 103 -14.19 18.41 2.24
N VAL A 104 -14.86 18.30 3.38
CA VAL A 104 -14.29 18.53 4.71
C VAL A 104 -14.18 17.20 5.44
N LEU A 105 -12.96 16.81 5.80
CA LEU A 105 -12.64 15.67 6.63
C LEU A 105 -12.38 16.17 8.04
N ASP A 106 -13.26 15.85 8.98
CA ASP A 106 -13.02 16.08 10.40
C ASP A 106 -12.11 14.96 10.91
N LEU A 107 -11.02 15.31 11.59
CA LEU A 107 -9.99 14.35 11.96
C LEU A 107 -10.04 13.97 13.45
N LYS A 108 -9.60 12.75 13.76
CA LYS A 108 -9.47 12.23 15.13
C LYS A 108 -8.16 12.67 15.80
N SER A 109 -7.13 12.97 15.02
CA SER A 109 -5.80 13.37 15.50
C SER A 109 -5.12 14.29 14.47
N GLU A 110 -3.99 14.88 14.86
CA GLU A 110 -3.12 15.57 13.90
C GLU A 110 -2.51 14.56 12.90
N VAL A 111 -2.36 14.98 11.65
CA VAL A 111 -1.96 14.12 10.52
C VAL A 111 -1.05 14.87 9.54
N LYS A 112 -0.28 14.10 8.77
CA LYS A 112 0.57 14.57 7.67
C LYS A 112 -0.02 14.13 6.33
N PRO A 113 -0.99 14.86 5.75
CA PRO A 113 -1.54 14.53 4.46
C PRO A 113 -0.54 14.69 3.33
N GLN A 114 -0.67 13.82 2.34
CA GLN A 114 -0.01 13.89 1.05
C GLN A 114 -1.07 13.82 -0.04
N ILE A 115 -1.01 14.73 -1.00
CA ILE A 115 -1.93 14.76 -2.13
C ILE A 115 -1.15 14.74 -3.43
N PHE A 116 -1.60 13.93 -4.39
CA PHE A 116 -0.98 13.80 -5.70
C PHE A 116 -1.98 13.26 -6.73
N THR A 117 -1.68 13.45 -8.01
CA THR A 117 -2.50 12.96 -9.12
C THR A 117 -1.84 11.81 -9.85
N LEU A 118 -2.65 10.91 -10.40
CA LEU A 118 -2.22 9.78 -11.21
C LEU A 118 -2.91 9.84 -12.57
N ALA A 119 -2.13 9.56 -13.62
CA ALA A 119 -2.64 9.38 -14.96
C ALA A 119 -3.47 8.08 -15.08
N PRO A 120 -4.35 7.97 -16.08
CA PRO A 120 -5.13 6.77 -16.34
C PRO A 120 -4.24 5.53 -16.55
N ILE A 121 -4.71 4.39 -16.05
CA ILE A 121 -4.04 3.09 -16.22
C ILE A 121 -5.05 1.94 -16.18
N GLY A 122 -5.02 1.09 -17.20
CA GLY A 122 -5.95 -0.04 -17.30
C GLY A 122 -7.40 0.45 -17.31
N GLU A 123 -8.19 0.01 -16.34
CA GLU A 123 -9.59 0.40 -16.18
C GLU A 123 -9.79 1.70 -15.38
N TYR A 124 -8.72 2.24 -14.77
CA TYR A 124 -8.79 3.44 -13.95
C TYR A 124 -8.58 4.72 -14.77
N GLY A 125 -9.47 5.70 -14.56
CA GLY A 125 -9.33 7.07 -15.08
C GLY A 125 -8.27 7.90 -14.37
N HIS A 126 -8.37 9.22 -14.50
CA HIS A 126 -7.55 10.13 -13.72
C HIS A 126 -7.91 9.99 -12.24
N ARG A 127 -6.89 9.98 -11.37
CA ARG A 127 -7.10 9.80 -9.93
C ARG A 127 -6.43 10.91 -9.14
N LEU A 128 -7.17 11.53 -8.24
CA LEU A 128 -6.64 12.37 -7.18
C LEU A 128 -6.55 11.53 -5.91
N VAL A 129 -5.35 11.37 -5.39
CA VAL A 129 -5.07 10.53 -4.21
C VAL A 129 -4.69 11.42 -3.04
N LEU A 130 -5.39 11.26 -1.92
CA LEU A 130 -5.10 11.89 -0.63
C LEU A 130 -4.77 10.79 0.39
N ASP A 131 -3.51 10.71 0.77
CA ASP A 131 -3.03 9.84 1.86
C ASP A 131 -2.96 10.63 3.15
N ILE A 132 -3.53 10.10 4.23
CA ILE A 132 -3.60 10.72 5.54
C ILE A 132 -2.75 9.88 6.50
N TYR A 133 -1.49 10.27 6.68
CA TYR A 133 -0.56 9.61 7.59
C TYR A 133 -0.65 10.19 9.01
N PRO A 134 -0.42 9.39 10.06
CA PRO A 134 -0.20 9.93 11.40
C PRO A 134 1.08 10.78 11.44
N ILE A 135 1.18 11.71 12.39
CA ILE A 135 2.44 12.42 12.67
C ILE A 135 3.50 11.45 13.18
N GLU A 136 3.10 10.56 14.09
CA GLU A 136 3.93 9.51 14.65
C GLU A 136 3.47 8.16 14.09
N PRO A 137 4.25 7.51 13.22
CA PRO A 137 3.90 6.18 12.72
C PRO A 137 3.98 5.15 13.85
N LEU A 138 3.08 4.17 13.81
CA LEU A 138 3.11 3.06 14.76
C LEU A 138 4.41 2.26 14.56
N ASP A 139 5.20 2.07 15.62
CA ASP A 139 6.42 1.28 15.55
C ASP A 139 6.06 -0.21 15.33
N PRO A 140 6.47 -0.83 14.20
CA PRO A 140 6.21 -2.24 13.94
C PRO A 140 6.79 -3.17 15.00
N ILE A 141 7.92 -2.82 15.63
CA ILE A 141 8.55 -3.63 16.68
C ILE A 141 7.68 -3.59 17.94
N LEU A 142 7.20 -2.41 18.33
CA LEU A 142 6.34 -2.24 19.50
C LEU A 142 5.05 -3.05 19.35
N ALA A 143 4.44 -3.02 18.16
CA ALA A 143 3.25 -3.83 17.86
C ALA A 143 3.51 -5.35 17.99
N LEU A 144 4.72 -5.82 17.63
CA LEU A 144 5.12 -7.21 17.84
C LEU A 144 5.36 -7.55 19.31
N LEU A 145 5.93 -6.63 20.09
CA LEU A 145 6.24 -6.83 21.52
C LEU A 145 4.97 -6.85 22.38
N GLN A 146 4.08 -5.88 22.23
CA GLN A 146 2.80 -5.83 22.98
C GLN A 146 1.97 -7.09 22.77
N LYS A 147 1.98 -7.64 21.54
CA LYS A 147 1.24 -8.86 21.22
C LYS A 147 1.85 -10.12 21.86
N ARG A 148 3.15 -10.11 22.17
CA ARG A 148 3.79 -11.17 22.96
C ARG A 148 3.36 -11.07 24.42
N GLU A 149 3.38 -9.89 25.01
CA GLU A 149 2.95 -9.69 26.40
C GLU A 149 1.50 -10.14 26.61
N LEU A 150 0.60 -9.85 25.66
CA LEU A 150 -0.79 -10.34 25.69
C LEU A 150 -0.93 -11.87 25.58
N LYS A 151 0.06 -12.58 25.00
CA LYS A 151 0.10 -14.04 24.97
C LYS A 151 0.82 -14.66 26.17
N THR A 152 1.55 -13.86 26.94
CA THR A 152 2.25 -14.31 28.14
C THR A 152 1.40 -13.90 29.33
N GLU A 153 0.45 -14.74 29.77
CA GLU A 153 -0.23 -14.49 31.03
C GLU A 153 0.80 -14.36 32.17
N PRO A 154 0.58 -13.47 33.16
CA PRO A 154 1.49 -13.27 34.28
C PRO A 154 1.44 -14.48 35.22
N GLY A 155 2.26 -15.49 34.92
CA GLY A 155 2.58 -16.58 35.82
C GLY A 155 3.46 -16.10 36.98
N ILE A 156 2.83 -15.82 38.11
CA ILE A 156 3.34 -15.96 39.48
C ILE A 156 4.57 -15.10 39.83
N PHE A 157 4.30 -14.04 40.60
CA PHE A 157 5.26 -13.43 41.52
C PHE A 157 5.79 -14.50 42.50
N GLY A 158 6.96 -15.05 42.20
CA GLY A 158 7.84 -15.68 43.19
C GLY A 158 8.75 -14.60 43.77
N THR A 159 8.72 -14.46 45.09
CA THR A 159 9.54 -13.54 45.88
C THR A 159 11.05 -13.70 45.60
N PRO A 160 11.85 -12.61 45.65
CA PRO A 160 13.29 -12.70 45.45
C PRO A 160 13.96 -13.19 46.73
N ASP A 161 14.65 -14.33 46.65
CA ASP A 161 15.55 -14.80 47.71
C ASP A 161 16.96 -14.29 47.43
N GLU A 162 17.40 -13.35 48.27
CA GLU A 162 18.78 -12.89 48.39
C GLU A 162 19.61 -13.99 49.08
N GLN A 163 20.60 -14.59 48.40
CA GLN A 163 21.96 -14.79 48.93
C GLN A 163 22.83 -15.74 48.07
N LYS A 164 23.83 -15.18 47.38
CA LYS A 164 25.26 -15.25 47.75
C LYS A 164 26.17 -14.87 46.57
N ARG A 165 27.02 -13.88 46.84
CA ARG A 165 28.18 -13.47 46.02
C ARG A 165 29.31 -14.50 46.14
N GLY A 166 30.04 -14.70 45.03
CA GLY A 166 31.47 -15.03 45.08
C GLY A 166 32.00 -15.87 43.91
N ALA A 167 32.47 -15.23 42.83
CA ALA A 167 33.67 -15.63 42.07
C ALA A 167 33.96 -14.67 40.89
N SER A 168 35.23 -14.30 40.73
CA SER A 168 35.80 -13.41 39.70
C SER A 168 35.65 -13.90 38.25
N PRO A 169 35.69 -13.00 37.25
CA PRO A 169 35.46 -13.34 35.84
C PRO A 169 36.71 -13.95 35.20
N SER A 170 36.58 -15.20 34.74
CA SER A 170 37.49 -15.81 33.77
C SER A 170 36.99 -15.46 32.36
N ILE A 171 37.79 -14.72 31.59
CA ILE A 171 37.52 -14.43 30.19
C ILE A 171 37.72 -15.73 29.39
N LYS A 172 36.62 -16.41 29.08
CA LYS A 172 36.60 -17.49 28.07
C LYS A 172 36.39 -16.87 26.69
N GLN A 173 37.25 -17.25 25.75
CA GLN A 173 37.13 -16.95 24.32
C GLN A 173 35.74 -17.36 23.80
N PRO A 174 35.16 -16.61 22.83
CA PRO A 174 33.84 -16.91 22.31
C PRO A 174 33.87 -18.21 21.49
N GLN A 175 33.35 -19.29 22.07
CA GLN A 175 32.95 -20.48 21.33
C GLN A 175 31.68 -20.17 20.51
N PRO A 176 31.54 -20.69 19.28
CA PRO A 176 30.31 -20.57 18.52
C PRO A 176 29.15 -21.16 19.33
N ALA A 177 28.15 -20.35 19.63
CA ALA A 177 26.95 -20.81 20.34
C ALA A 177 26.25 -21.91 19.52
N ALA A 178 25.79 -22.96 20.20
CA ALA A 178 24.94 -23.99 19.61
C ALA A 178 23.65 -23.36 19.04
N PRO A 179 23.05 -23.93 17.97
CA PRO A 179 21.87 -23.36 17.32
C PRO A 179 20.59 -23.74 18.07
N ALA A 180 20.34 -23.09 19.21
CA ALA A 180 19.04 -23.13 19.90
C ALA A 180 18.99 -21.98 20.91
N ASP A 181 18.38 -20.85 20.52
CA ASP A 181 17.77 -19.80 21.39
C ASP A 181 17.45 -18.50 20.63
N ARG A 182 17.88 -18.36 19.38
CA ARG A 182 17.57 -17.16 18.60
C ARG A 182 16.16 -17.23 18.01
N LEU A 183 15.29 -16.31 18.45
CA LEU A 183 13.97 -16.09 17.87
C LEU A 183 14.07 -15.74 16.38
N VAL A 184 13.46 -16.57 15.53
CA VAL A 184 13.37 -16.35 14.08
C VAL A 184 12.17 -15.45 13.77
N THR A 185 12.41 -14.33 13.10
CA THR A 185 11.37 -13.38 12.68
C THR A 185 11.10 -13.52 11.20
N ILE A 186 9.87 -13.85 10.81
CA ILE A 186 9.45 -13.98 9.42
C ILE A 186 8.53 -12.81 9.07
N ALA A 187 8.91 -12.01 8.08
CA ALA A 187 8.01 -11.04 7.46
C ALA A 187 7.18 -11.76 6.39
N VAL A 188 5.87 -11.79 6.57
CA VAL A 188 4.90 -12.37 5.64
C VAL A 188 4.19 -11.23 4.92
N ASP A 189 4.42 -11.13 3.62
CA ASP A 189 3.84 -10.11 2.76
C ASP A 189 2.60 -10.64 2.05
N ALA A 190 1.46 -9.97 2.27
CA ALA A 190 0.24 -10.25 1.53
C ALA A 190 0.20 -9.37 0.27
N GLY A 191 0.39 -9.97 -0.91
CA GLY A 191 0.43 -9.25 -2.18
C GLY A 191 -0.78 -8.34 -2.41
N HIS A 192 -0.57 -7.22 -3.12
CA HIS A 192 -1.58 -6.20 -3.46
C HIS A 192 -2.25 -5.56 -2.23
N GLY A 193 -3.51 -5.11 -2.36
CA GLY A 193 -4.31 -4.53 -1.28
C GLY A 193 -4.91 -3.17 -1.65
N GLY A 194 -6.05 -2.83 -1.05
CA GLY A 194 -6.73 -1.54 -1.27
C GLY A 194 -7.07 -1.32 -2.75
N GLU A 195 -6.50 -0.26 -3.32
CA GLU A 195 -6.71 0.16 -4.71
C GLU A 195 -6.16 -0.85 -5.74
N ASP A 196 -5.18 -1.67 -5.35
CA ASP A 196 -4.67 -2.74 -6.20
C ASP A 196 -5.38 -4.07 -5.85
N PRO A 197 -6.27 -4.57 -6.74
CA PRO A 197 -6.96 -5.85 -6.52
C PRO A 197 -6.09 -7.08 -6.76
N GLY A 198 -4.95 -6.93 -7.44
CA GLY A 198 -4.23 -8.03 -8.08
C GLY A 198 -5.07 -8.72 -9.16
N ALA A 199 -4.75 -9.98 -9.45
CA ALA A 199 -5.48 -10.79 -10.39
C ALA A 199 -6.96 -10.98 -10.01
N ARG A 200 -7.82 -11.07 -11.03
CA ARG A 200 -9.26 -11.32 -10.89
C ARG A 200 -9.62 -12.68 -11.48
N GLY A 201 -10.19 -13.54 -10.63
CA GLY A 201 -10.72 -14.84 -11.04
C GLY A 201 -12.03 -14.72 -11.80
N ARG A 202 -12.39 -15.77 -12.56
CA ARG A 202 -13.61 -15.84 -13.38
C ARG A 202 -14.91 -15.61 -12.59
N SER A 203 -14.96 -16.06 -11.34
CA SER A 203 -16.09 -15.88 -10.41
C SER A 203 -16.07 -14.54 -9.67
N GLY A 204 -15.13 -13.64 -9.98
CA GLY A 204 -14.99 -12.34 -9.31
C GLY A 204 -14.08 -12.33 -8.07
N THR A 205 -13.45 -13.47 -7.73
CA THR A 205 -12.44 -13.53 -6.67
C THR A 205 -11.30 -12.56 -6.97
N ARG A 206 -10.82 -11.83 -5.96
CA ARG A 206 -9.69 -10.90 -6.07
C ARG A 206 -8.50 -11.46 -5.32
N GLU A 207 -7.34 -11.46 -5.98
CA GLU A 207 -6.09 -11.94 -5.42
C GLU A 207 -5.80 -11.34 -4.05
N LYS A 208 -5.94 -10.02 -3.89
CA LYS A 208 -5.68 -9.32 -2.62
C LYS A 208 -6.39 -9.90 -1.39
N HIS A 209 -7.56 -10.51 -1.58
CA HIS A 209 -8.31 -11.14 -0.48
C HIS A 209 -7.78 -12.56 -0.19
N VAL A 210 -7.41 -13.29 -1.24
CA VAL A 210 -6.83 -14.63 -1.12
C VAL A 210 -5.47 -14.54 -0.44
N THR A 211 -4.60 -13.64 -0.89
CA THR A 211 -3.27 -13.44 -0.33
C THR A 211 -3.33 -13.03 1.14
N LEU A 212 -4.24 -12.11 1.52
CA LEU A 212 -4.44 -11.72 2.92
C LEU A 212 -4.89 -12.89 3.80
N THR A 213 -5.80 -13.72 3.28
CA THR A 213 -6.31 -14.89 4.01
C THR A 213 -5.20 -15.91 4.24
N ILE A 214 -4.42 -16.21 3.21
CA ILE A 214 -3.28 -17.13 3.30
C ILE A 214 -2.22 -16.55 4.24
N ALA A 215 -1.87 -15.28 4.13
CA ALA A 215 -0.87 -14.63 4.97
C ALA A 215 -1.25 -14.66 6.46
N ARG A 216 -2.53 -14.41 6.80
CA ARG A 216 -3.02 -14.53 8.18
C ARG A 216 -2.94 -15.96 8.71
N LYS A 217 -3.26 -16.95 7.87
CA LYS A 217 -3.14 -18.37 8.23
C LYS A 217 -1.67 -18.75 8.44
N LEU A 218 -0.79 -18.37 7.52
CA LEU A 218 0.66 -18.62 7.61
C LEU A 218 1.24 -17.97 8.87
N LYS A 219 0.88 -16.71 9.15
CA LYS A 219 1.28 -16.05 10.41
C LYS A 219 0.84 -16.84 11.63
N SER A 220 -0.40 -17.32 11.66
CA SER A 220 -0.92 -18.07 12.80
C SER A 220 -0.15 -19.37 13.03
N LEU A 221 0.26 -20.06 11.96
CA LEU A 221 1.10 -21.24 12.03
C LEU A 221 2.51 -20.91 12.51
N ILE A 222 3.15 -19.88 11.94
CA ILE A 222 4.49 -19.44 12.35
C ILE A 222 4.51 -19.01 13.83
N ASP A 223 3.50 -18.27 14.28
CA ASP A 223 3.39 -17.82 15.68
C ASP A 223 3.10 -18.97 16.67
N ALA A 224 2.73 -20.16 16.17
CA ALA A 224 2.52 -21.36 16.98
C ALA A 224 3.80 -22.19 17.13
N GLU A 225 4.78 -22.01 16.24
CA GLU A 225 6.07 -22.70 16.31
C GLU A 225 6.95 -22.09 17.41
N PRO A 226 7.63 -22.92 18.23
CA PRO A 226 8.53 -22.44 19.25
C PRO A 226 9.69 -21.67 18.61
N ASN A 227 10.11 -20.57 19.24
CA ASN A 227 11.20 -19.71 18.75
C ASN A 227 10.97 -19.10 17.36
N MET A 228 9.72 -19.00 16.90
CA MET A 228 9.37 -18.29 15.66
C MET A 228 8.32 -17.21 15.93
N ARG A 229 8.32 -16.17 15.11
CA ARG A 229 7.25 -15.17 15.05
C ARG A 229 7.09 -14.65 13.64
N ALA A 230 5.85 -14.29 13.28
CA ALA A 230 5.56 -13.64 12.01
C ALA A 230 5.15 -12.17 12.19
N MET A 231 5.53 -11.33 11.23
CA MET A 231 5.04 -9.96 11.06
C MET A 231 4.32 -9.89 9.72
N LEU A 232 3.12 -9.29 9.68
CA LEU A 232 2.43 -9.05 8.40
C LEU A 232 2.81 -7.68 7.87
N THR A 233 3.12 -7.57 6.57
CA THR A 233 3.29 -6.25 5.93
C THR A 233 2.00 -5.44 6.00
N ARG A 234 0.85 -6.09 5.76
CA ARG A 234 -0.51 -5.59 5.99
C ARG A 234 -1.39 -6.62 6.68
N ASP A 235 -2.25 -6.17 7.57
CA ASP A 235 -3.27 -6.99 8.21
C ASP A 235 -4.71 -6.63 7.79
N GLY A 236 -4.87 -5.69 6.85
CA GLY A 236 -6.15 -5.22 6.33
C GLY A 236 -6.17 -5.08 4.80
N ASP A 237 -7.29 -4.60 4.27
CA ASP A 237 -7.46 -4.34 2.84
C ASP A 237 -7.06 -2.91 2.48
N TYR A 238 -5.75 -2.66 2.49
CA TYR A 238 -5.16 -1.39 2.10
C TYR A 238 -3.89 -1.64 1.29
N PHE A 239 -3.53 -0.68 0.45
CA PHE A 239 -2.36 -0.78 -0.41
C PHE A 239 -1.08 -0.52 0.40
N ILE A 240 0.01 -1.20 0.04
CA ILE A 240 1.36 -0.87 0.50
C ILE A 240 2.27 -0.87 -0.73
N ASP A 241 3.03 0.21 -0.89
CA ASP A 241 4.12 0.36 -1.86
C ASP A 241 5.14 -0.79 -1.76
N LEU A 242 5.65 -1.26 -2.90
CA LEU A 242 6.62 -2.36 -2.93
C LEU A 242 7.87 -2.07 -2.09
N GLY A 243 8.40 -0.84 -2.12
CA GLY A 243 9.54 -0.44 -1.29
C GLY A 243 9.24 -0.48 0.21
N ALA A 244 8.08 0.04 0.61
CA ALA A 244 7.64 0.06 2.01
C ALA A 244 7.45 -1.36 2.59
N ARG A 245 7.08 -2.36 1.77
CA ARG A 245 6.99 -3.77 2.22
C ARG A 245 8.36 -4.29 2.66
N VAL A 246 9.41 -3.98 1.89
CA VAL A 246 10.80 -4.36 2.19
C VAL A 246 11.30 -3.60 3.42
N GLU A 247 11.02 -2.30 3.53
CA GLU A 247 11.40 -1.49 4.69
C GLU A 247 10.81 -2.03 5.98
N LYS A 248 9.52 -2.39 5.98
CA LYS A 248 8.86 -3.00 7.15
C LYS A 248 9.58 -4.26 7.61
N ALA A 249 10.00 -5.12 6.68
CA ALA A 249 10.74 -6.34 6.99
C ALA A 249 12.13 -6.04 7.57
N GLN A 250 12.83 -5.04 7.01
CA GLN A 250 14.14 -4.61 7.51
C GLN A 250 14.05 -3.98 8.90
N LEU A 251 13.04 -3.15 9.16
CA LEU A 251 12.80 -2.51 10.45
C LEU A 251 12.63 -3.53 11.58
N VAL A 252 11.87 -4.60 11.33
CA VAL A 252 11.69 -5.69 12.31
C VAL A 252 12.84 -6.69 12.32
N LYS A 253 13.89 -6.44 11.53
CA LYS A 253 15.05 -7.33 11.33
C LYS A 253 14.61 -8.75 11.02
N ALA A 254 13.71 -8.89 10.04
CA ALA A 254 13.22 -10.18 9.60
C ALA A 254 14.38 -11.04 9.05
N ASP A 255 14.38 -12.29 9.45
CA ASP A 255 15.31 -13.32 8.98
C ASP A 255 14.88 -13.89 7.63
N LEU A 256 13.57 -13.95 7.40
CA LEU A 256 12.96 -14.40 6.16
C LEU A 256 11.87 -13.42 5.73
N PHE A 257 11.78 -13.18 4.43
CA PHE A 257 10.68 -12.45 3.81
C PHE A 257 9.95 -13.39 2.85
N VAL A 258 8.66 -13.60 3.09
CA VAL A 258 7.80 -14.47 2.29
C VAL A 258 6.68 -13.64 1.70
N SER A 259 6.71 -13.39 0.39
CA SER A 259 5.57 -12.79 -0.30
C SER A 259 4.61 -13.85 -0.81
N VAL A 260 3.32 -13.64 -0.55
CA VAL A 260 2.22 -14.53 -0.93
C VAL A 260 1.41 -13.86 -2.05
N HIS A 261 1.35 -14.53 -3.19
CA HIS A 261 0.60 -14.14 -4.38
C HIS A 261 -0.32 -15.27 -4.86
N ALA A 262 -1.33 -14.92 -5.64
CA ALA A 262 -2.24 -15.82 -6.33
C ALA A 262 -2.51 -15.28 -7.74
N ASP A 263 -1.41 -15.15 -8.50
CA ASP A 263 -1.37 -14.56 -9.83
C ASP A 263 -2.30 -15.25 -10.83
N ALA A 264 -2.53 -14.59 -11.96
CA ALA A 264 -3.23 -15.17 -13.11
C ALA A 264 -2.34 -15.22 -14.35
N PHE A 265 -2.62 -16.18 -15.24
CA PHE A 265 -1.99 -16.28 -16.54
C PHE A 265 -3.03 -16.23 -17.66
N ILE A 266 -2.62 -15.76 -18.85
CA ILE A 266 -3.53 -15.56 -20.00
C ILE A 266 -4.25 -16.86 -20.40
N LYS A 267 -3.58 -18.01 -20.22
CA LYS A 267 -4.13 -19.33 -20.51
C LYS A 267 -4.82 -19.90 -19.25
N PRO A 268 -6.15 -20.09 -19.25
CA PRO A 268 -6.91 -20.48 -18.05
C PRO A 268 -6.69 -21.93 -17.59
N HIS A 269 -5.96 -22.74 -18.38
CA HIS A 269 -5.61 -24.11 -18.04
C HIS A 269 -4.26 -24.22 -17.29
N VAL A 270 -3.49 -23.14 -17.19
CA VAL A 270 -2.26 -23.13 -16.38
C VAL A 270 -2.65 -23.06 -14.91
N ARG A 271 -2.22 -24.05 -14.12
CA ARG A 271 -2.56 -24.23 -12.70
C ARG A 271 -1.38 -24.86 -11.97
N GLY A 272 -1.31 -24.66 -10.66
CA GLY A 272 -0.28 -25.22 -9.79
C GLY A 272 0.31 -24.16 -8.88
N SER A 273 1.03 -24.62 -7.87
CA SER A 273 1.81 -23.76 -6.98
C SER A 273 3.21 -23.53 -7.58
N SER A 274 3.75 -22.34 -7.37
CA SER A 274 5.09 -21.97 -7.82
C SER A 274 5.79 -21.16 -6.73
N VAL A 275 7.12 -21.24 -6.71
CA VAL A 275 7.96 -20.48 -5.79
C VAL A 275 9.04 -19.78 -6.60
N PHE A 276 9.22 -18.49 -6.33
CA PHE A 276 10.20 -17.64 -7.02
C PHE A 276 11.22 -17.08 -6.01
N ALA A 277 12.43 -16.83 -6.48
CA ALA A 277 13.46 -16.09 -5.77
C ALA A 277 14.05 -15.03 -6.72
N LEU A 278 14.67 -14.00 -6.15
CA LEU A 278 15.30 -12.93 -6.92
C LEU A 278 16.37 -13.48 -7.88
N SER A 279 16.44 -12.92 -9.09
CA SER A 279 17.49 -13.22 -10.06
C SER A 279 18.02 -11.93 -10.69
N GLU A 280 19.33 -11.71 -10.57
CA GLU A 280 20.02 -10.58 -11.20
C GLU A 280 20.39 -10.84 -12.66
N ARG A 281 20.41 -12.12 -13.08
CA ARG A 281 20.81 -12.55 -14.44
C ARG A 281 19.61 -12.72 -15.39
N GLY A 282 18.44 -12.21 -14.99
CA GLY A 282 17.18 -12.38 -15.71
C GLY A 282 16.35 -13.57 -15.23
N ALA A 283 15.08 -13.59 -15.60
CA ALA A 283 14.14 -14.62 -15.16
C ALA A 283 14.45 -15.99 -15.79
N SER A 284 14.18 -17.07 -15.05
CA SER A 284 14.43 -18.45 -15.47
C SER A 284 13.49 -18.95 -16.58
N SER A 285 12.38 -18.25 -16.82
CA SER A 285 11.45 -18.54 -17.91
C SER A 285 10.71 -17.29 -18.38
N THR A 286 10.10 -17.36 -19.57
CA THR A 286 9.24 -16.29 -20.09
C THR A 286 8.02 -16.06 -19.20
N ALA A 287 7.47 -17.12 -18.60
CA ALA A 287 6.37 -17.04 -17.65
C ALA A 287 6.80 -16.30 -16.37
N ALA A 288 7.96 -16.65 -15.80
CA ALA A 288 8.51 -15.97 -14.63
C ALA A 288 8.81 -14.49 -14.90
N LEU A 289 9.34 -14.16 -16.09
CA LEU A 289 9.57 -12.77 -16.50
C LEU A 289 8.25 -11.99 -16.60
N TRP A 290 7.23 -12.61 -17.17
CA TRP A 290 5.92 -11.98 -17.36
C TRP A 290 5.25 -11.70 -16.02
N LEU A 291 5.28 -12.67 -15.10
CA LEU A 291 4.79 -12.49 -13.72
C LEU A 291 5.55 -11.40 -12.98
N ALA A 292 6.88 -11.42 -13.01
CA ALA A 292 7.70 -10.38 -12.37
C ALA A 292 7.38 -8.98 -12.92
N ARG A 293 7.12 -8.85 -14.23
CA ARG A 293 6.68 -7.58 -14.83
C ARG A 293 5.27 -7.17 -14.40
N GLY A 294 4.36 -8.12 -14.19
CA GLY A 294 3.03 -7.87 -13.65
C GLY A 294 3.11 -7.33 -12.22
N GLU A 295 3.81 -8.06 -11.36
CA GLU A 295 3.93 -7.73 -9.93
C GLU A 295 4.67 -6.41 -9.69
N ASN A 296 5.72 -6.12 -10.47
CA ASN A 296 6.44 -4.85 -10.38
C ASN A 296 5.61 -3.62 -10.83
N ARG A 297 4.43 -3.83 -11.42
CA ARG A 297 3.49 -2.75 -11.79
C ARG A 297 2.46 -2.45 -10.71
N ALA A 298 2.45 -3.19 -9.59
CA ALA A 298 1.55 -2.95 -8.46
C ALA A 298 1.58 -1.49 -7.99
N ASP A 299 2.76 -0.87 -7.88
CA ASP A 299 2.91 0.56 -7.53
C ASP A 299 2.20 1.51 -8.49
N LEU A 300 2.14 1.19 -9.78
CA LEU A 300 1.46 2.02 -10.80
C LEU A 300 -0.06 1.88 -10.67
N ILE A 301 -0.54 0.67 -10.34
CA ILE A 301 -1.95 0.37 -10.15
C ILE A 301 -2.43 0.96 -8.83
N GLY A 302 -1.80 0.57 -7.71
CA GLY A 302 -2.12 1.05 -6.37
C GLY A 302 -1.89 2.55 -6.21
N GLY A 303 -0.94 3.11 -6.96
CA GLY A 303 -0.70 4.55 -7.04
C GLY A 303 0.19 5.05 -5.90
N ILE A 304 1.40 5.47 -6.24
CA ILE A 304 2.38 6.01 -5.29
C ILE A 304 2.85 7.39 -5.73
N ASN A 305 3.26 8.20 -4.76
CA ASN A 305 3.94 9.45 -5.05
C ASN A 305 5.37 9.16 -5.55
N THR A 306 5.59 9.37 -6.85
CA THR A 306 6.86 9.05 -7.52
C THR A 306 8.03 9.92 -7.05
N ALA A 307 7.79 11.12 -6.53
CA ALA A 307 8.83 11.95 -5.93
C ALA A 307 9.47 11.24 -4.72
N ARG A 308 8.64 10.61 -3.87
CA ARG A 308 9.09 9.84 -2.69
C ARG A 308 9.81 8.54 -3.06
N LYS A 309 9.58 7.98 -4.26
CA LYS A 309 10.22 6.73 -4.70
C LYS A 309 11.70 6.90 -5.02
N ARG A 310 12.09 8.04 -5.62
CA ARG A 310 13.48 8.28 -6.05
C ARG A 310 14.44 8.36 -4.87
N ASP A 311 14.03 9.07 -3.82
CA ASP A 311 14.86 9.25 -2.62
C ASP A 311 15.14 7.90 -1.92
N ARG A 312 14.12 7.04 -1.80
CA ARG A 312 14.22 5.75 -1.11
C ARG A 312 15.04 4.70 -1.87
N TYR A 313 14.94 4.66 -3.21
CA TYR A 313 15.73 3.71 -4.01
C TYR A 313 17.24 4.02 -3.95
N LEU A 314 17.59 5.30 -3.85
CA LEU A 314 18.98 5.74 -3.71
C LEU A 314 19.59 5.29 -2.36
N GLU A 315 18.82 5.34 -1.28
CA GLU A 315 19.24 4.87 0.05
C GLU A 315 19.44 3.34 0.08
N MET A 316 18.59 2.57 -0.60
CA MET A 316 18.66 1.10 -0.64
C MET A 316 19.83 0.54 -1.48
N THR A 317 20.25 1.25 -2.54
CA THR A 317 21.27 0.77 -3.49
C THR A 317 22.69 0.74 -2.89
N LEU A 318 22.93 1.40 -1.74
CA LEU A 318 24.26 1.52 -1.14
C LEU A 318 24.74 0.28 -0.37
N ASN A 319 23.97 -0.82 -0.30
CA ASN A 319 24.27 -2.02 0.50
C ASN A 319 24.45 -3.31 -0.33
N ASP A 320 25.34 -3.31 -1.32
CA ASP A 320 25.37 -4.35 -2.38
C ASP A 320 26.33 -5.54 -2.13
N LEU A 321 27.09 -5.56 -1.02
CA LEU A 321 28.10 -6.62 -0.80
C LEU A 321 27.53 -7.96 -0.29
N SER A 322 26.25 -8.03 0.08
CA SER A 322 25.64 -9.24 0.69
C SER A 322 24.57 -9.91 -0.18
N LEU A 323 24.26 -9.39 -1.36
CA LEU A 323 23.09 -9.82 -2.13
C LEU A 323 23.22 -11.25 -2.69
N THR A 324 24.39 -11.62 -3.21
CA THR A 324 24.61 -12.95 -3.80
C THR A 324 24.41 -14.08 -2.78
N ALA A 325 24.87 -13.91 -1.54
CA ALA A 325 24.67 -14.89 -0.47
C ALA A 325 23.17 -15.05 -0.14
N GLN A 326 22.46 -13.92 -0.01
CA GLN A 326 21.01 -13.90 0.24
C GLN A 326 20.20 -14.56 -0.88
N VAL A 327 20.59 -14.36 -2.14
CA VAL A 327 19.96 -15.04 -3.30
C VAL A 327 20.15 -16.55 -3.21
N ASN A 328 21.36 -17.02 -2.88
CA ASN A 328 21.63 -18.45 -2.74
C ASN A 328 20.82 -19.09 -1.61
N ASP A 329 20.70 -18.42 -0.47
CA ASP A 329 19.89 -18.92 0.65
C ASP A 329 18.39 -18.87 0.33
N SER A 330 17.93 -17.85 -0.38
CA SER A 330 16.56 -17.76 -0.91
C SER A 330 16.25 -18.93 -1.86
N LEU A 331 17.18 -19.32 -2.72
CA LEU A 331 17.00 -20.47 -3.63
C LEU A 331 16.94 -21.81 -2.88
N LYS A 332 17.71 -21.98 -1.80
CA LYS A 332 17.62 -23.19 -0.95
C LYS A 332 16.24 -23.29 -0.30
N LEU A 333 15.77 -22.19 0.29
CA LEU A 333 14.43 -22.14 0.89
C LEU A 333 13.34 -22.38 -0.15
N ALA A 334 13.44 -21.76 -1.32
CA ALA A 334 12.47 -21.91 -2.40
C ALA A 334 12.31 -23.38 -2.83
N ARG A 335 13.41 -24.13 -2.93
CA ARG A 335 13.38 -25.56 -3.25
C ARG A 335 12.71 -26.39 -2.15
N ALA A 336 13.00 -26.09 -0.89
CA ALA A 336 12.38 -26.79 0.24
C ALA A 336 10.85 -26.56 0.25
N VAL A 337 10.41 -25.31 0.10
CA VAL A 337 8.98 -24.97 0.04
C VAL A 337 8.30 -25.63 -1.16
N LEU A 338 8.95 -25.64 -2.33
CA LEU A 338 8.39 -26.25 -3.53
C LEU A 338 8.17 -27.77 -3.36
N GLY A 339 9.10 -28.47 -2.69
CA GLY A 339 8.96 -29.90 -2.40
C GLY A 339 7.74 -30.21 -1.51
N GLU A 340 7.47 -29.38 -0.51
CA GLU A 340 6.29 -29.53 0.38
C GLU A 340 4.97 -29.19 -0.33
N LEU A 341 5.00 -28.36 -1.38
CA LEU A 341 3.82 -28.01 -2.19
C LEU A 341 3.49 -29.06 -3.26
N GLY A 342 4.26 -30.16 -3.33
CA GLY A 342 4.03 -31.27 -4.27
C GLY A 342 4.66 -31.05 -5.66
N GLY A 343 5.75 -30.29 -5.72
CA GLY A 343 6.55 -30.04 -6.94
C GLY A 343 7.70 -31.02 -7.15
#